data_AF-A0A1Y1IJI0-F1
#
_entry.id   AF-A0A1Y1IJI0-F1
#
_cell.length_a   1.000
_cell.length_b   1.000
_cell.length_c   1.000
_cell.angle_alpha   90.00
_cell.angle_beta   90.00
_cell.angle_gamma   90.00
#
_symmetry.space_group_name_H-M   'P 1'
#
loop_
_entity.id
_entity.type
_entity.pdbx_description
1 polymer ?
#
loop_
_entity_poly.entity_id
_entity_poly.type
_entity_poly.pdbx_seq_one_letter_code
_entity_poly.pdbx_strand_id
1 'polypeptide(L)'
;MACNVRGIRLQQSLVDLFATTPAPQLGRQILKKASQAGCLKQRFSLDQPPQRLYSRTRAMAAEPFPTSFAEPVKSYDAHIYFFQDNPASSASAKALREEIIKEFPHLEVYKFWEKPIGPHPTGMFEVDMRTPAQFAEFVPWIQVHHGVHSVLIHPHTGDDFGDHTHRALWLGDKVPLITSILKRAEQPPA
;
A
#
# COMPACT_ATOMS: atom_id res chain seq x y z
N MET A 1 -44.72 -30.68 0.25
CA MET A 1 -44.80 -31.78 -0.73
C MET A 1 -43.40 -32.05 -1.26
N ALA A 2 -43.00 -33.32 -1.28
CA ALA A 2 -41.65 -33.80 -1.58
C ALA A 2 -41.48 -34.24 -3.05
N CYS A 3 -40.25 -34.18 -3.57
CA CYS A 3 -39.63 -35.05 -4.59
C CYS A 3 -38.22 -34.48 -4.89
N ASN A 4 -37.09 -34.97 -4.36
CA ASN A 4 -36.30 -36.17 -4.67
C ASN A 4 -36.21 -36.53 -6.16
N VAL A 5 -35.01 -36.45 -6.77
CA VAL A 5 -34.35 -37.52 -7.56
C VAL A 5 -32.83 -37.25 -7.68
N ARG A 6 -32.02 -38.18 -7.13
CA ARG A 6 -30.76 -38.84 -7.63
C ARG A 6 -29.92 -38.08 -8.68
N GLY A 7 -28.59 -37.93 -8.58
CA GLY A 7 -27.59 -38.93 -8.23
C GLY A 7 -27.07 -39.67 -9.48
N ILE A 8 -26.09 -39.12 -10.21
CA ILE A 8 -25.21 -39.87 -11.13
C ILE A 8 -23.78 -39.37 -10.97
N ARG A 9 -22.90 -40.31 -10.64
CA ARG A 9 -21.43 -40.23 -10.57
C ARG A 9 -20.92 -40.92 -11.83
N LEU A 10 -20.01 -40.32 -12.59
CA LEU A 10 -19.18 -41.03 -13.56
C LEU A 10 -17.73 -40.56 -13.42
N GLN A 11 -16.86 -41.56 -13.39
CA GLN A 11 -15.43 -41.54 -13.09
C GLN A 11 -14.57 -41.29 -14.34
N GLN A 12 -13.31 -40.93 -14.07
CA GLN A 12 -12.05 -41.27 -14.78
C GLN A 12 -11.89 -40.72 -16.21
N SER A 13 -11.00 -39.73 -16.40
CA SER A 13 -9.58 -39.86 -16.77
C SER A 13 -9.35 -40.43 -18.17
N LEU A 14 -8.73 -39.65 -19.06
CA LEU A 14 -7.51 -40.03 -19.80
C LEU A 14 -7.17 -38.98 -20.87
N VAL A 15 -5.91 -38.57 -20.80
CA VAL A 15 -4.97 -38.15 -21.85
C VAL A 15 -5.15 -36.84 -22.62
N ASP A 16 -4.09 -36.06 -22.47
CA ASP A 16 -3.59 -34.98 -23.31
C ASP A 16 -3.62 -35.31 -24.80
N LEU A 17 -4.06 -34.36 -25.64
CA LEU A 17 -3.39 -34.02 -26.89
C LEU A 17 -3.97 -32.73 -27.50
N PHE A 18 -3.07 -31.92 -28.07
CA PHE A 18 -3.29 -30.75 -28.93
C PHE A 18 -3.41 -29.37 -28.24
N ALA A 19 -2.24 -28.88 -27.82
CA ALA A 19 -1.88 -27.50 -28.14
C ALA A 19 -1.68 -27.37 -29.66
N THR A 20 -2.41 -26.47 -30.34
CA THR A 20 -1.91 -25.55 -31.39
C THR A 20 -3.06 -24.77 -32.07
N THR A 21 -2.95 -23.42 -32.02
CA THR A 21 -3.53 -22.39 -32.94
C THR A 21 -5.00 -21.90 -32.73
N PRO A 22 -5.37 -20.66 -33.18
CA PRO A 22 -5.79 -19.57 -32.30
C PRO A 22 -7.23 -19.05 -32.52
N ALA A 23 -7.77 -18.31 -31.54
CA ALA A 23 -8.95 -17.45 -31.69
C ALA A 23 -8.63 -16.27 -32.65
N PRO A 24 -9.58 -15.70 -33.45
CA PRO A 24 -10.87 -15.18 -32.97
C PRO A 24 -11.99 -15.09 -34.03
N GLN A 25 -12.97 -16.00 -34.07
CA GLN A 25 -14.18 -15.81 -34.88
C GLN A 25 -15.39 -16.52 -34.28
N LEU A 26 -16.13 -15.89 -33.36
CA LEU A 26 -17.53 -16.26 -33.11
C LEU A 26 -18.36 -15.14 -32.47
N GLY A 27 -18.27 -13.95 -33.05
CA GLY A 27 -19.30 -12.93 -32.92
C GLY A 27 -20.33 -13.13 -34.03
N ARG A 28 -21.41 -13.86 -33.74
CA ARG A 28 -22.74 -13.86 -34.41
C ARG A 28 -23.39 -15.24 -34.22
N GLN A 29 -24.20 -15.41 -33.18
CA GLN A 29 -25.45 -16.18 -33.18
C GLN A 29 -26.03 -16.34 -31.76
N ILE A 30 -26.40 -15.24 -31.09
CA ILE A 30 -27.45 -15.26 -30.06
C ILE A 30 -28.27 -13.97 -30.20
N LEU A 31 -29.06 -13.87 -31.26
CA LEU A 31 -30.10 -12.85 -31.41
C LEU A 31 -31.20 -13.46 -32.27
N LYS A 32 -32.19 -14.09 -31.62
CA LYS A 32 -33.58 -14.27 -32.07
C LYS A 32 -34.29 -15.26 -31.15
N LYS A 33 -34.95 -14.73 -30.12
CA LYS A 33 -36.27 -15.18 -29.61
C LYS A 33 -36.70 -14.28 -28.45
N ALA A 34 -38.01 -14.07 -28.36
CA ALA A 34 -38.76 -13.28 -27.37
C ALA A 34 -38.99 -11.79 -27.70
N SER A 35 -39.80 -11.58 -28.75
CA SER A 35 -40.84 -10.54 -28.75
C SER A 35 -42.02 -11.04 -27.90
N GLN A 36 -42.74 -10.11 -27.27
CA GLN A 36 -44.00 -10.24 -26.51
C GLN A 36 -43.89 -10.45 -24.99
N ALA A 37 -43.62 -9.35 -24.29
CA ALA A 37 -44.41 -8.92 -23.14
C ALA A 37 -44.19 -7.41 -22.99
N GLY A 38 -45.25 -6.62 -23.20
CA GLY A 38 -45.17 -5.16 -23.10
C GLY A 38 -45.00 -4.71 -21.66
N CYS A 39 -43.96 -3.92 -21.38
CA CYS A 39 -43.96 -2.97 -20.27
C CYS A 39 -42.85 -1.93 -20.47
N LEU A 40 -43.18 -0.67 -20.23
CA LEU A 40 -42.29 0.50 -20.11
C LEU A 40 -41.55 0.96 -21.39
N LYS A 41 -42.15 1.94 -22.06
CA LYS A 41 -41.42 2.93 -22.85
C LYS A 41 -40.56 3.78 -21.91
N GLN A 42 -39.31 3.37 -21.68
CA GLN A 42 -38.25 4.33 -21.40
C GLN A 42 -37.35 4.38 -22.64
N ARG A 43 -37.37 5.52 -23.33
CA ARG A 43 -36.39 5.85 -24.35
C ARG A 43 -35.04 5.99 -23.63
N PHE A 44 -34.25 4.93 -23.60
CA PHE A 44 -32.83 5.05 -23.33
C PHE A 44 -32.19 5.72 -24.55
N SER A 45 -32.03 7.03 -24.48
CA SER A 45 -31.17 7.78 -25.39
C SER A 45 -29.73 7.35 -25.09
N LEU A 46 -29.07 6.66 -26.03
CA LEU A 46 -27.69 6.22 -25.91
C LEU A 46 -26.67 7.33 -26.25
N ASP A 47 -27.11 8.58 -26.39
CA ASP A 47 -26.28 9.69 -26.86
C ASP A 47 -25.98 10.76 -25.80
N GLN A 48 -25.66 10.37 -24.57
CA GLN A 48 -24.93 11.28 -23.66
C GLN A 48 -23.89 10.51 -22.84
N PRO A 49 -22.57 10.74 -23.05
CA PRO A 49 -21.57 10.26 -22.10
C PRO A 49 -21.88 10.88 -20.73
N PRO A 50 -21.66 10.18 -19.61
CA PRO A 50 -21.81 10.78 -18.30
C PRO A 50 -20.80 11.91 -18.19
N GLN A 51 -21.25 13.13 -18.43
CA GLN A 51 -20.50 14.31 -18.04
C GLN A 51 -20.54 14.34 -16.53
N ARG A 52 -19.58 13.64 -15.93
CA ARG A 52 -19.13 13.94 -14.58
C ARG A 52 -18.58 15.35 -14.69
N LEU A 53 -19.47 16.33 -14.48
CA LEU A 53 -19.14 17.73 -14.39
C LEU A 53 -18.18 17.86 -13.20
N TYR A 54 -16.89 17.63 -13.45
CA TYR A 54 -15.85 18.30 -12.70
C TYR A 54 -16.02 19.75 -13.07
N SER A 55 -16.86 20.46 -12.32
CA SER A 55 -16.97 21.90 -12.36
C SER A 55 -15.61 22.48 -12.00
N ARG A 56 -14.76 22.61 -13.03
CA ARG A 56 -13.55 23.41 -13.06
C ARG A 56 -13.98 24.87 -12.97
N THR A 57 -14.24 25.33 -11.75
CA THR A 57 -14.18 26.75 -11.31
C THR A 57 -14.80 26.88 -9.91
N ARG A 58 -14.37 26.07 -8.94
CA ARG A 58 -14.10 26.67 -7.64
C ARG A 58 -12.63 27.02 -7.69
N ALA A 59 -12.31 28.31 -7.80
CA ALA A 59 -11.03 28.78 -7.28
C ALA A 59 -11.05 28.33 -5.81
N MET A 60 -10.50 27.15 -5.55
CA MET A 60 -10.29 26.71 -4.19
C MET A 60 -9.27 27.72 -3.69
N ALA A 61 -9.72 28.68 -2.88
CA ALA A 61 -8.82 29.28 -1.92
C ALA A 61 -8.04 28.09 -1.35
N ALA A 62 -6.72 28.08 -1.53
CA ALA A 62 -5.89 26.95 -1.15
C ALA A 62 -6.25 26.62 0.29
N GLU A 63 -6.96 25.51 0.51
CA GLU A 63 -7.26 25.07 1.86
C GLU A 63 -5.89 24.96 2.54
N PRO A 64 -5.69 25.61 3.68
CA PRO A 64 -4.37 25.68 4.28
C PRO A 64 -3.87 24.25 4.50
N PHE A 65 -2.65 23.97 4.04
CA PHE A 65 -2.00 22.69 4.29
C PHE A 65 -2.06 22.39 5.80
N PRO A 66 -2.41 21.15 6.21
CA PRO A 66 -2.51 20.82 7.62
C PRO A 66 -1.16 21.09 8.30
N THR A 67 -1.18 21.80 9.42
CA THR A 67 0.01 22.12 10.21
C THR A 67 0.33 21.05 11.25
N SER A 68 -0.62 20.16 11.54
CA SER A 68 -0.48 19.00 12.43
C SER A 68 -1.02 17.73 11.78
N PHE A 69 -0.56 16.58 12.25
CA PHE A 69 -1.16 15.30 11.87
C PHE A 69 -2.56 15.14 12.47
N ALA A 70 -3.33 14.18 11.95
CA ALA A 70 -4.59 13.78 12.55
C ALA A 70 -4.33 13.10 13.91
N GLU A 71 -5.07 13.49 14.95
CA GLU A 71 -5.00 12.82 16.25
C GLU A 71 -5.30 11.31 16.10
N PRO A 72 -4.59 10.43 16.83
CA PRO A 72 -3.60 10.72 17.88
C PRO A 72 -2.14 10.86 17.40
N VAL A 73 -1.88 10.97 16.09
CA VAL A 73 -0.51 10.96 15.53
C VAL A 73 0.26 12.23 15.89
N LYS A 74 1.48 12.07 16.40
CA LYS A 74 2.38 13.17 16.79
C LYS A 74 3.51 13.40 15.79
N SER A 75 4.06 12.34 15.23
CA SER A 75 5.14 12.35 14.22
C SER A 75 5.14 11.01 13.47
N TYR A 76 6.04 10.88 12.50
CA TYR A 76 6.36 9.63 11.83
C TYR A 76 7.87 9.41 11.82
N ASP A 77 8.27 8.14 11.87
CA ASP A 77 9.65 7.72 11.66
C ASP A 77 9.73 6.86 10.41
N ALA A 78 10.81 7.01 9.66
CA ALA A 78 11.20 6.10 8.61
C ALA A 78 12.49 5.38 8.98
N HIS A 79 12.43 4.05 9.09
CA HIS A 79 13.58 3.17 9.34
C HIS A 79 14.00 2.51 8.03
N ILE A 80 15.19 2.85 7.54
CA ILE A 80 15.75 2.31 6.30
C ILE A 80 16.68 1.16 6.69
N TYR A 81 16.36 -0.06 6.25
CA TYR A 81 17.10 -1.27 6.59
C TYR A 81 18.16 -1.63 5.55
N PHE A 82 19.24 -2.24 6.04
CA PHE A 82 20.27 -2.85 5.21
C PHE A 82 20.84 -4.09 5.90
N PHE A 83 21.49 -4.95 5.12
CA PHE A 83 22.17 -6.13 5.66
C PHE A 83 23.59 -5.75 6.07
N GLN A 84 23.82 -5.61 7.37
CA GLN A 84 25.08 -5.12 7.93
C GLN A 84 26.31 -5.98 7.59
N ASP A 85 26.11 -7.30 7.42
CA ASP A 85 27.19 -8.24 7.07
C ASP A 85 27.46 -8.30 5.55
N ASN A 86 26.70 -7.55 4.75
CA ASN A 86 26.92 -7.40 3.31
C ASN A 86 27.53 -6.00 3.03
N PRO A 87 28.83 -5.91 2.68
CA PRO A 87 29.50 -4.63 2.45
C PRO A 87 28.82 -3.76 1.37
N ALA A 88 28.29 -4.37 0.31
CA ALA A 88 27.59 -3.63 -0.75
C ALA A 88 26.28 -3.02 -0.25
N SER A 89 25.52 -3.76 0.57
CA SER A 89 24.28 -3.26 1.19
C SER A 89 24.55 -2.15 2.19
N SER A 90 25.60 -2.27 3.01
CA SER A 90 26.00 -1.20 3.94
C SER A 90 26.47 0.05 3.20
N ALA A 91 27.27 -0.11 2.14
CA ALA A 91 27.75 1.01 1.33
C ALA A 91 26.59 1.74 0.63
N SER A 92 25.63 1.02 0.05
CA SER A 92 24.47 1.66 -0.60
C SER A 92 23.58 2.38 0.41
N ALA A 93 23.41 1.84 1.62
CA ALA A 93 22.66 2.50 2.68
C ALA A 93 23.34 3.78 3.18
N LYS A 94 24.68 3.79 3.28
CA LYS A 94 25.46 4.98 3.63
C LYS A 94 25.31 6.07 2.58
N ALA A 95 25.42 5.71 1.30
CA ALA A 95 25.22 6.65 0.19
C ALA A 95 23.79 7.24 0.19
N LEU A 96 22.76 6.39 0.37
CA LEU A 96 21.38 6.85 0.48
C LEU A 96 21.18 7.80 1.67
N ARG A 97 21.77 7.49 2.83
CA ARG A 97 21.71 8.36 4.01
C ARG A 97 22.34 9.72 3.75
N GLU A 98 23.50 9.76 3.08
CA GLU A 98 24.18 11.02 2.71
C GLU A 98 23.33 11.85 1.73
N GLU A 99 22.69 11.19 0.77
CA GLU A 99 21.77 11.83 -0.17
C GLU A 99 20.56 12.45 0.54
N ILE A 100 19.94 11.71 1.47
CA ILE A 100 18.83 12.22 2.29
C ILE A 100 19.25 13.46 3.09
N ILE A 101 20.42 13.44 3.73
CA ILE A 101 20.92 14.58 4.52
C ILE A 101 21.15 15.80 3.62
N LYS A 102 21.63 15.58 2.40
CA LYS A 102 21.88 16.65 1.44
C LYS A 102 20.59 17.26 0.89
N GLU A 103 19.62 16.42 0.52
CA GLU A 103 18.36 16.85 -0.08
C GLU A 103 17.42 17.48 0.95
N PHE A 104 17.41 16.95 2.18
CA PHE A 104 16.50 17.35 3.25
C PHE A 104 17.26 17.81 4.51
N PRO A 105 17.97 18.95 4.46
CA PRO A 105 18.74 19.44 5.61
C PRO A 105 17.87 19.82 6.82
N HIS A 106 16.55 19.95 6.63
CA HIS A 106 15.56 20.23 7.67
C HIS A 106 14.95 18.99 8.32
N LEU A 107 15.28 17.78 7.85
CA LEU A 107 14.90 16.52 8.51
C LEU A 107 15.96 16.09 9.51
N GLU A 108 15.52 15.48 10.60
CA GLU A 108 16.43 14.88 11.57
C GLU A 108 16.78 13.46 11.10
N VAL A 109 18.04 13.26 10.69
CA VAL A 109 18.57 11.96 10.26
C VAL A 109 19.50 11.42 11.34
N TYR A 110 19.06 10.37 12.02
CA TYR A 110 19.76 9.83 13.18
C TYR A 110 20.98 8.98 12.80
N LYS A 111 21.61 8.44 13.86
CA LYS A 111 22.82 7.62 13.79
C LYS A 111 22.61 6.41 12.86
N PHE A 112 23.65 6.11 12.09
CA PHE A 112 23.72 4.88 11.32
C PHE A 112 24.07 3.70 12.24
N TRP A 113 23.13 2.78 12.44
CA TRP A 113 23.31 1.61 13.30
C TRP A 113 23.76 0.41 12.47
N GLU A 114 25.03 0.03 12.62
CA GLU A 114 25.62 -1.15 11.96
C GLU A 114 25.26 -2.48 12.65
N LYS A 115 24.41 -2.45 13.67
CA LYS A 115 23.98 -3.63 14.44
C LYS A 115 22.49 -3.52 14.75
N PRO A 116 21.79 -4.66 14.94
CA PRO A 116 20.42 -4.67 15.41
C PRO A 116 20.27 -3.88 16.72
N ILE A 117 19.19 -3.10 16.82
CA ILE A 117 18.90 -2.26 17.99
C ILE A 117 17.39 -2.18 18.16
N GLY A 118 16.90 -2.24 19.40
CA GLY A 118 15.47 -2.17 19.67
C GLY A 118 14.68 -3.23 18.87
N PRO A 119 13.55 -2.87 18.24
CA PRO A 119 12.72 -3.82 17.50
C PRO A 119 13.31 -4.18 16.11
N HIS A 120 14.43 -3.56 15.73
CA HIS A 120 15.02 -3.62 14.40
C HIS A 120 16.05 -4.76 14.31
N PRO A 121 15.79 -5.81 13.50
CA PRO A 121 16.58 -7.04 13.50
C PRO A 121 17.85 -6.98 12.63
N THR A 122 18.03 -5.92 11.84
CA THR A 122 19.21 -5.70 10.99
C THR A 122 19.74 -4.29 11.21
N GLY A 123 20.85 -3.96 10.56
CA GLY A 123 21.33 -2.58 10.48
C GLY A 123 20.26 -1.65 9.89
N MET A 124 20.16 -0.44 10.44
CA MET A 124 19.23 0.58 9.99
C MET A 124 19.72 2.00 10.29
N PHE A 125 19.05 2.98 9.72
CA PHE A 125 19.06 4.36 10.21
C PHE A 125 17.66 4.94 10.14
N GLU A 126 17.42 5.99 10.92
CA GLU A 126 16.10 6.59 11.13
C GLU A 126 16.06 8.02 10.59
N VAL A 127 14.91 8.39 10.01
CA VAL A 127 14.58 9.75 9.58
C VAL A 127 13.27 10.17 10.25
N ASP A 128 13.32 11.28 10.97
CA ASP A 128 12.22 11.85 11.76
C ASP A 128 11.39 12.84 10.92
N MET A 129 10.08 12.65 10.89
CA MET A 129 9.12 13.57 10.25
C MET A 129 8.11 14.08 11.27
N ARG A 130 8.33 15.30 11.77
CA ARG A 130 7.54 15.92 12.85
C ARG A 130 6.36 16.74 12.36
N THR A 131 6.29 17.03 11.07
CA THR A 131 5.21 17.84 10.48
C THR A 131 4.59 17.16 9.25
N PRO A 132 3.32 17.45 8.93
CA PRO A 132 2.69 16.95 7.71
C PRO A 132 3.43 17.35 6.43
N ALA A 133 4.04 18.54 6.40
CA ALA A 133 4.83 19.02 5.27
C ALA A 133 6.07 18.13 5.05
N GLN A 134 6.82 17.83 6.12
CA GLN A 134 7.97 16.91 6.05
C GLN A 134 7.56 15.52 5.57
N PHE A 135 6.45 14.98 6.07
CA PHE A 135 5.93 13.69 5.60
C PHE A 135 5.55 13.72 4.12
N ALA A 136 4.81 14.74 3.69
CA ALA A 136 4.36 14.89 2.31
C ALA A 136 5.51 15.11 1.32
N GLU A 137 6.62 15.68 1.79
CA GLU A 137 7.84 15.88 1.02
C GLU A 137 8.70 14.61 0.96
N PHE A 138 9.01 14.01 2.12
CA PHE A 138 9.95 12.90 2.23
C PHE A 138 9.40 11.57 1.71
N VAL A 139 8.15 11.23 2.06
CA VAL A 139 7.61 9.88 1.76
C VAL A 139 7.51 9.61 0.26
N PRO A 140 7.01 10.52 -0.59
CA PRO A 140 7.03 10.32 -2.03
C PRO A 140 8.44 10.26 -2.62
N TRP A 141 9.40 11.01 -2.06
CA TRP A 141 10.79 10.97 -2.52
C TRP A 141 11.41 9.61 -2.20
N ILE A 142 11.36 9.16 -0.95
CA ILE A 142 11.96 7.88 -0.56
C ILE A 142 11.29 6.70 -1.27
N GLN A 143 9.99 6.79 -1.59
CA GLN A 143 9.27 5.77 -2.37
C GLN A 143 9.91 5.44 -3.73
N VAL A 144 10.63 6.37 -4.35
CA VAL A 144 11.29 6.12 -5.65
C VAL A 144 12.83 6.10 -5.56
N HIS A 145 13.40 6.48 -4.41
CA HIS A 145 14.86 6.52 -4.19
C HIS A 145 15.36 5.46 -3.22
N HIS A 146 14.49 4.69 -2.54
CA HIS A 146 14.91 3.67 -1.57
C HIS A 146 15.71 2.50 -2.17
N GLY A 147 15.68 2.34 -3.50
CA GLY A 147 16.46 1.32 -4.21
C GLY A 147 16.15 -0.09 -3.71
N VAL A 148 17.18 -0.79 -3.20
CA VAL A 148 17.06 -2.16 -2.67
C VAL A 148 16.72 -2.21 -1.17
N HIS A 149 16.59 -1.06 -0.52
CA HIS A 149 16.39 -0.98 0.92
C HIS A 149 14.91 -1.09 1.28
N SER A 150 14.60 -1.95 2.24
CA SER A 150 13.30 -1.95 2.89
C SER A 150 13.15 -0.72 3.78
N VAL A 151 11.98 -0.09 3.76
CA VAL A 151 11.69 1.07 4.61
C VAL A 151 10.42 0.82 5.41
N LEU A 152 10.54 0.84 6.74
CA LEU A 152 9.39 0.88 7.65
C LEU A 152 9.06 2.35 7.91
N ILE A 153 7.81 2.76 7.66
CA ILE A 153 7.33 4.08 8.04
C ILE A 153 6.20 3.89 9.04
N HIS A 154 6.32 4.40 10.26
CA HIS A 154 5.26 4.26 11.27
C HIS A 154 4.97 5.59 11.97
N PRO A 155 3.72 5.80 12.44
CA PRO A 155 3.38 6.96 13.25
C PRO A 155 3.89 6.82 14.68
N HIS A 156 3.84 7.91 15.44
CA HIS A 156 3.88 7.91 16.90
C HIS A 156 2.51 8.30 17.46
N THR A 157 1.81 7.34 18.05
CA THR A 157 0.48 7.51 18.66
C THR A 157 0.48 7.28 20.18
N GLY A 158 1.60 6.82 20.74
CA GLY A 158 1.72 6.37 22.12
C GLY A 158 1.48 4.87 22.33
N ASP A 159 1.33 4.11 21.24
CA ASP A 159 1.20 2.65 21.23
C ASP A 159 2.28 2.06 20.34
N ASP A 160 3.53 2.00 20.84
CA ASP A 160 4.70 1.59 20.06
C ASP A 160 4.48 0.26 19.32
N PHE A 161 3.86 -0.72 19.97
CA PHE A 161 3.53 -2.01 19.38
C PHE A 161 2.60 -1.83 18.18
N GLY A 162 1.47 -1.14 18.35
CA GLY A 162 0.53 -0.92 17.26
C GLY A 162 1.10 -0.07 16.14
N ASP A 163 1.95 0.90 16.49
CA ASP A 163 2.62 1.80 15.56
C ASP A 163 3.56 1.05 14.63
N HIS A 164 4.46 0.23 15.17
CA HIS A 164 5.42 -0.56 14.38
C HIS A 164 4.79 -1.76 13.65
N THR A 165 3.56 -2.14 13.98
CA THR A 165 2.91 -3.34 13.43
C THR A 165 1.70 -3.03 12.55
N HIS A 166 0.59 -2.63 13.16
CA HIS A 166 -0.71 -2.51 12.52
C HIS A 166 -0.89 -1.17 11.78
N ARG A 167 -0.20 -0.12 12.24
CA ARG A 167 -0.26 1.23 11.65
C ARG A 167 0.94 1.55 10.76
N ALA A 168 1.83 0.58 10.56
CA ALA A 168 3.03 0.72 9.76
C ALA A 168 2.75 0.64 8.25
N LEU A 169 3.41 1.51 7.51
CA LEU A 169 3.59 1.44 6.07
C LEU A 169 4.95 0.80 5.76
N TRP A 170 5.04 0.10 4.62
CA TRP A 170 6.27 -0.53 4.16
C TRP A 170 6.53 -0.19 2.70
N LEU A 171 7.78 0.18 2.40
CA LEU A 171 8.33 0.26 1.05
C LEU A 171 9.35 -0.87 0.86
N GLY A 172 9.31 -1.51 -0.31
CA GLY A 172 10.07 -2.74 -0.55
C GLY A 172 9.54 -3.93 0.27
N ASP A 173 10.44 -4.83 0.65
CA ASP A 173 10.07 -6.05 1.37
C ASP A 173 9.90 -5.79 2.87
N LYS A 174 8.81 -6.29 3.45
CA LYS A 174 8.56 -6.16 4.90
C LYS A 174 9.56 -6.98 5.70
N VAL A 175 10.21 -6.34 6.68
CA VAL A 175 11.16 -6.99 7.60
C VAL A 175 10.42 -7.43 8.89
N PRO A 176 10.53 -8.69 9.34
CA PRO A 176 9.94 -9.14 10.60
C PRO A 176 10.62 -8.50 11.83
N LEU A 177 9.89 -7.68 12.58
CA LEU A 177 10.42 -6.96 13.75
C LEU A 177 10.42 -7.81 15.03
N ILE A 178 11.31 -7.47 15.97
CA ILE A 178 11.35 -8.03 17.32
C ILE A 178 10.27 -7.33 18.18
N THR A 179 9.02 -7.67 17.94
CA THR A 179 7.87 -6.94 18.53
C THR A 179 7.69 -7.15 20.04
N SER A 180 8.33 -8.17 20.62
CA SER A 180 8.19 -8.52 22.04
C SER A 180 8.71 -7.44 23.00
N ILE A 181 9.53 -6.51 22.51
CA ILE A 181 10.09 -5.43 23.34
C ILE A 181 9.27 -4.13 23.27
N LEU A 182 8.31 -4.05 22.34
CA LEU A 182 7.54 -2.84 22.10
C LEU A 182 6.48 -2.67 23.18
N LYS A 183 6.35 -1.45 23.69
CA LYS A 183 5.30 -1.10 24.64
C LYS A 183 3.96 -1.03 23.92
N ARG A 184 2.90 -1.40 24.62
CA ARG A 184 1.52 -1.17 24.17
C ARG A 184 1.00 0.08 24.86
N ALA A 185 0.04 0.77 24.24
CA ALA A 185 -0.69 1.81 24.95
C ALA A 185 -1.26 1.26 26.28
N GLU A 186 -1.13 2.05 27.35
CA GLU A 186 -1.81 1.75 28.60
C GLU A 186 -3.31 1.71 28.33
N GLN A 187 -3.95 0.58 28.60
CA GLN A 187 -5.41 0.52 28.66
C GLN A 187 -5.82 1.46 29.81
N PRO A 188 -6.72 2.43 29.59
CA PRO A 188 -7.28 3.17 30.72
C PRO A 188 -7.88 2.16 31.71
N PRO A 189 -7.77 2.41 33.03
CA PRO A 189 -8.37 1.51 34.01
C PRO A 189 -9.86 1.33 33.67
N ALA A 190 -10.30 0.07 33.70
CA ALA A 190 -11.67 -0.35 33.38
C ALA A 190 -12.71 0.34 34.28
#